data_AF-A0A6P5F2P7-F1
#
_entry.id   AF-A0A6P5F2P7-F1
#
_cell.length_a   1.000
_cell.length_b   1.000
_cell.length_c   1.000
_cell.angle_alpha   90.00
_cell.angle_beta   90.00
_cell.angle_gamma   90.00
#
_symmetry.space_group_name_H-M   'P 1'
#
loop_
_entity.id
_entity.type
_entity.pdbx_description
1 polymer ?
#
loop_
_entity_poly.entity_id
_entity_poly.type
_entity_poly.pdbx_seq_one_letter_code
_entity_poly.pdbx_strand_id
1 'polypeptide(L)'
;MHVEKNVSDNILGTLLNLDGKTKDNLKARCDLQDIGIRHELHPQSVDSNKIYLPPACFVMSLKDRDEFLKVLKNVKVPDGYSSNISRCIQLKQHKITGLKSHDSHILMQQLLVVALRGALPKVVVAPLIDLCCIFRELCSKTLNVQELERLESRSVETLCHLERIFPPSFFTIIVHLVTHLATEAKIAGPVQYRWMYPIERFLFDLKSDVRNKAHPEGSIAEGYLVEECMTFCSRYLDSVETIFNRPARNIDGSIGATSHIHLDQKTWMQAHRYVLFNSNEINPFRSIHKDIIKRQKRGTRPSEAVINKIHMENFVDWFQSLYNMVGYEFRWWKG
;
A
#
# COMPACT_ATOMS: atom_id res chain seq x y z
N MET A 1 2.43 13.30 11.29
CA MET A 1 3.29 14.17 10.44
C MET A 1 2.89 14.08 8.95
N HIS A 2 3.05 15.14 8.16
CA HIS A 2 2.73 15.19 6.70
C HIS A 2 3.97 15.15 5.79
N VAL A 3 5.05 14.48 6.21
CA VAL A 3 6.35 14.51 5.51
C VAL A 3 6.19 14.05 4.06
N GLU A 4 5.67 12.84 3.85
CA GLU A 4 5.55 12.25 2.51
C GLU A 4 4.69 13.11 1.57
N LYS A 5 3.56 13.65 2.05
CA LYS A 5 2.73 14.58 1.29
C LYS A 5 3.51 15.82 0.86
N ASN A 6 4.22 16.43 1.79
CA ASN A 6 4.96 17.67 1.52
C ASN A 6 6.15 17.42 0.58
N VAL A 7 6.85 16.29 0.72
CA VAL A 7 7.90 15.86 -0.21
C VAL A 7 7.31 15.62 -1.60
N SER A 8 6.19 14.90 -1.69
CA SER A 8 5.45 14.70 -2.94
C SER A 8 5.05 16.01 -3.59
N ASP A 9 4.49 16.97 -2.83
CA ASP A 9 4.08 18.28 -3.33
C ASP A 9 5.29 19.10 -3.83
N ASN A 10 6.43 19.03 -3.13
CA ASN A 10 7.68 19.69 -3.56
C ASN A 10 8.20 19.10 -4.87
N ILE A 11 8.21 17.77 -5.01
CA ILE A 11 8.63 17.08 -6.24
C ILE A 11 7.71 17.50 -7.39
N LEU A 12 6.40 17.29 -7.26
CA LEU A 12 5.44 17.61 -8.32
C LEU A 12 5.44 19.09 -8.70
N GLY A 13 5.51 19.97 -7.70
CA GLY A 13 5.56 21.42 -7.92
C GLY A 13 6.76 21.86 -8.74
N THR A 14 7.91 21.24 -8.48
CA THR A 14 9.16 21.54 -9.19
C THR A 14 9.19 20.93 -10.58
N LEU A 15 8.87 19.63 -10.73
CA LEU A 15 8.92 18.92 -12.01
C LEU A 15 7.92 19.46 -13.05
N LEU A 16 6.70 19.79 -12.61
CA LEU A 16 5.66 20.34 -13.47
C LEU A 16 5.75 21.88 -13.59
N ASN A 17 6.76 22.50 -12.98
CA ASN A 17 6.94 23.95 -12.93
C ASN A 17 5.63 24.69 -12.57
N LEU A 18 5.01 24.30 -11.46
CA LEU A 18 3.73 24.85 -11.02
C LEU A 18 3.94 26.22 -10.38
N ASP A 19 3.18 27.20 -10.87
CA ASP A 19 3.23 28.56 -10.33
C ASP A 19 2.95 28.59 -8.82
N GLY A 20 3.75 29.36 -8.09
CA GLY A 20 3.76 29.45 -6.63
C GLY A 20 4.21 28.19 -5.87
N LYS A 21 4.49 27.07 -6.55
CA LYS A 21 4.89 25.80 -5.91
C LYS A 21 6.26 25.30 -6.34
N THR A 22 6.71 25.68 -7.53
CA THR A 22 8.03 25.31 -8.04
C THR A 22 9.12 25.80 -7.10
N LYS A 23 10.10 24.92 -6.84
CA LYS A 23 11.31 25.29 -6.12
C LYS A 23 12.35 25.90 -7.06
N ASP A 24 12.15 25.79 -8.36
CA ASP A 24 13.00 26.40 -9.36
C ASP A 24 12.42 27.75 -9.82
N ASN A 25 12.71 28.80 -9.04
CA ASN A 25 12.24 30.17 -9.31
C ASN A 25 13.42 31.14 -9.42
N LEU A 26 13.15 32.40 -9.82
CA LEU A 26 14.19 33.41 -10.02
C LEU A 26 15.10 33.57 -8.79
N LYS A 27 14.54 33.60 -7.57
CA LYS A 27 15.33 33.73 -6.34
C LYS A 27 16.27 32.54 -6.18
N ALA A 28 15.77 31.31 -6.36
CA ALA A 28 16.60 30.11 -6.30
C ALA A 28 17.72 30.12 -7.36
N ARG A 29 17.47 30.70 -8.54
CA ARG A 29 18.49 30.85 -9.60
C ARG A 29 19.51 31.94 -9.28
N CYS A 30 19.11 33.04 -8.65
CA CYS A 30 20.04 34.04 -8.11
C CYS A 30 20.89 33.45 -6.99
N ASP A 31 20.31 32.64 -6.09
CA ASP A 31 21.07 31.97 -5.02
C ASP A 31 22.17 31.07 -5.62
N LEU A 32 21.89 30.33 -6.71
CA LEU A 32 22.91 29.56 -7.43
C LEU A 32 24.04 30.44 -8.00
N GLN A 33 23.70 31.65 -8.46
CA GLN A 33 24.66 32.62 -8.96
C GLN A 33 25.55 33.17 -7.85
N ASP A 34 24.95 33.55 -6.72
CA ASP A 34 25.65 34.09 -5.56
C ASP A 34 26.60 33.06 -4.93
N ILE A 35 26.21 31.78 -4.92
CA ILE A 35 27.05 30.66 -4.45
C ILE A 35 28.13 30.27 -5.49
N GLY A 36 27.99 30.71 -6.74
CA GLY A 36 28.97 30.42 -7.79
C GLY A 36 28.96 28.98 -8.30
N ILE A 37 27.79 28.31 -8.30
CA ILE A 37 27.63 26.93 -8.78
C ILE A 37 26.61 26.87 -9.92
N ARG A 38 26.74 25.88 -10.81
CA ARG A 38 25.79 25.62 -11.92
C ARG A 38 25.55 26.84 -12.81
N HIS A 39 26.63 27.39 -13.34
CA HIS A 39 26.61 28.59 -14.20
C HIS A 39 25.64 28.48 -15.38
N GLU A 40 25.41 27.27 -15.88
CA GLU A 40 24.44 26.99 -16.95
C GLU A 40 22.98 27.30 -16.57
N LEU A 41 22.68 27.45 -15.27
CA LEU A 41 21.34 27.77 -14.75
C LEU A 41 21.19 29.23 -14.32
N HIS A 42 22.24 30.04 -14.39
CA HIS A 42 22.21 31.43 -13.90
C HIS A 42 21.23 32.28 -14.71
N PRO A 43 20.52 33.24 -14.08
CA PRO A 43 19.66 34.17 -14.80
C PRO A 43 20.45 34.98 -15.83
N GLN A 44 19.88 35.13 -17.03
CA GLN A 44 20.50 35.88 -18.13
C GLN A 44 19.67 37.13 -18.43
N SER A 45 20.33 38.28 -18.50
CA SER A 45 19.70 39.52 -18.97
C SER A 45 19.62 39.49 -20.50
N VAL A 46 18.41 39.46 -21.03
CA VAL A 46 18.18 39.49 -22.50
C VAL A 46 17.95 40.92 -22.98
N ASP A 47 17.18 41.70 -22.21
CA ASP A 47 16.91 43.13 -22.40
C ASP A 47 16.95 43.83 -21.03
N SER A 48 16.98 45.17 -21.00
CA SER A 48 17.07 45.99 -19.78
C SER A 48 16.03 45.67 -18.69
N ASN A 49 14.92 45.00 -19.05
CA ASN A 49 13.84 44.61 -18.13
C ASN A 49 13.43 43.12 -18.21
N LYS A 50 14.10 42.28 -19.02
CA LYS A 50 13.72 40.87 -19.18
C LYS A 50 14.84 39.93 -18.76
N ILE A 51 14.50 39.09 -17.80
CA ILE A 51 15.36 38.03 -17.29
C ILE A 51 14.91 36.70 -17.91
N TYR A 52 15.84 36.03 -18.58
CA TYR A 52 15.67 34.67 -19.08
C TYR A 52 16.25 33.67 -18.08
N LEU A 53 15.50 32.61 -17.80
CA LEU A 53 15.95 31.49 -16.97
C LEU A 53 16.22 30.28 -17.87
N PRO A 54 17.48 29.84 -18.00
CA PRO A 54 17.80 28.63 -18.76
C PRO A 54 17.04 27.41 -18.21
N PRO A 55 16.52 26.52 -19.06
CA PRO A 55 15.79 25.34 -18.61
C PRO A 55 16.71 24.37 -17.87
N ALA A 56 16.31 23.93 -16.67
CA ALA A 56 17.04 22.90 -15.95
C ALA A 56 16.68 21.50 -16.45
N CYS A 57 17.59 20.54 -16.27
CA CYS A 57 17.42 19.15 -16.74
C CYS A 57 16.23 18.39 -16.12
N PHE A 58 15.70 18.88 -14.99
CA PHE A 58 14.56 18.30 -14.28
C PHE A 58 13.21 18.94 -14.66
N VAL A 59 13.20 19.98 -15.50
CA VAL A 59 11.97 20.60 -15.98
C VAL A 59 11.44 19.78 -17.14
N MET A 60 10.20 19.29 -17.01
CA MET A 60 9.52 18.55 -18.07
C MET A 60 9.12 19.48 -19.22
N SER A 61 9.33 19.05 -20.46
CA SER A 61 8.73 19.74 -21.61
C SER A 61 7.19 19.61 -21.57
N LEU A 62 6.46 20.38 -22.39
CA LEU A 62 5.00 20.26 -22.47
C LEU A 62 4.56 18.84 -22.85
N LYS A 63 5.31 18.18 -23.76
CA LYS A 63 5.06 16.80 -24.17
C LYS A 63 5.26 15.84 -23.00
N ASP A 64 6.38 15.98 -22.28
CA ASP A 64 6.70 15.11 -21.15
C ASP A 64 5.69 15.27 -20.01
N ARG A 65 5.23 16.50 -19.74
CA ARG A 65 4.16 16.77 -18.77
C ARG A 65 2.86 16.08 -19.17
N ASP A 66 2.50 16.15 -20.44
CA ASP A 66 1.31 15.48 -20.96
C ASP A 66 1.40 13.96 -20.78
N GLU A 67 2.52 13.35 -21.14
CA GLU A 67 2.73 11.91 -21.00
C GLU A 67 2.72 11.48 -19.52
N PHE A 68 3.45 12.21 -18.66
CA PHE A 68 3.46 12.01 -17.21
C PHE A 68 2.05 12.04 -16.61
N LEU A 69 1.27 13.08 -16.94
CA LEU A 69 -0.09 13.24 -16.40
C LEU A 69 -1.07 12.24 -17.00
N LYS A 70 -0.91 11.85 -18.27
CA LYS A 70 -1.74 10.80 -18.91
C LYS A 70 -1.54 9.45 -18.22
N VAL A 71 -0.31 9.10 -17.86
CA VAL A 71 -0.03 7.88 -17.08
C VAL A 71 -0.86 7.93 -15.80
N LEU A 72 -0.70 8.96 -14.98
CA LEU A 72 -1.42 9.10 -13.71
C LEU A 72 -2.95 9.19 -13.88
N LYS A 73 -3.44 9.81 -14.97
CA LYS A 73 -4.88 9.95 -15.26
C LYS A 73 -5.53 8.60 -15.58
N ASN A 74 -4.78 7.72 -16.23
CA ASN A 74 -5.29 6.44 -16.72
C ASN A 74 -5.02 5.28 -15.78
N VAL A 75 -4.33 5.51 -14.65
CA VAL A 75 -4.14 4.51 -13.60
C VAL A 75 -5.49 3.98 -13.14
N LYS A 76 -5.62 2.65 -13.15
CA LYS A 76 -6.70 1.90 -12.50
C LYS A 76 -6.09 1.04 -11.42
N VAL A 77 -6.73 1.01 -10.26
CA VAL A 77 -6.28 0.22 -9.11
C VAL A 77 -7.47 -0.58 -8.55
N PRO A 78 -7.20 -1.62 -7.76
CA PRO A 78 -8.23 -2.36 -7.04
C PRO A 78 -9.16 -1.49 -6.20
N ASP A 79 -10.41 -1.93 -6.02
CA ASP A 79 -11.33 -1.24 -5.13
C ASP A 79 -10.77 -1.22 -3.71
N GLY A 80 -10.88 -0.05 -3.06
CA GLY A 80 -10.29 0.20 -1.74
C GLY A 80 -8.78 0.44 -1.71
N TYR A 81 -8.05 0.29 -2.82
CA TYR A 81 -6.58 0.49 -2.85
C TYR A 81 -6.16 1.96 -2.79
N SER A 82 -6.74 2.81 -3.63
CA SER A 82 -6.48 4.26 -3.62
C SER A 82 -7.75 5.05 -3.87
N SER A 83 -7.71 6.34 -3.56
CA SER A 83 -8.74 7.24 -4.07
C SER A 83 -8.60 7.38 -5.60
N ASN A 84 -9.61 7.95 -6.23
CA ASN A 84 -9.60 8.20 -7.68
C ASN A 84 -8.67 9.37 -8.02
N ILE A 85 -7.37 9.08 -8.14
CA ILE A 85 -6.30 10.03 -8.47
C ILE A 85 -6.56 10.72 -9.82
N SER A 86 -7.25 10.06 -10.76
CA SER A 86 -7.63 10.67 -12.03
C SER A 86 -8.45 11.95 -11.85
N ARG A 87 -9.23 12.09 -10.77
CA ARG A 87 -9.98 13.32 -10.47
C ARG A 87 -9.07 14.50 -10.13
N CYS A 88 -7.88 14.24 -9.60
CA CYS A 88 -6.91 15.27 -9.23
C CYS A 88 -6.13 15.82 -10.44
N ILE A 89 -6.26 15.20 -11.62
CA ILE A 89 -5.41 15.50 -12.78
C ILE A 89 -6.15 16.33 -13.82
N GLN A 90 -5.57 17.49 -14.11
CA GLN A 90 -6.04 18.47 -15.08
C GLN A 90 -5.11 18.51 -16.29
N LEU A 91 -5.41 17.69 -17.32
CA LEU A 91 -4.55 17.55 -18.51
C LEU A 91 -4.41 18.87 -19.29
N LYS A 92 -5.52 19.59 -19.52
CA LYS A 92 -5.50 20.85 -20.29
C LYS A 92 -4.65 21.94 -19.64
N GLN A 93 -4.60 21.95 -18.31
CA GLN A 93 -3.85 22.93 -17.52
C GLN A 93 -2.45 22.42 -17.16
N HIS A 94 -2.14 21.15 -17.44
CA HIS A 94 -0.94 20.44 -16.99
C HIS A 94 -0.70 20.51 -15.48
N LYS A 95 -1.78 20.41 -14.68
CA LYS A 95 -1.73 20.53 -13.21
C LYS A 95 -2.25 19.28 -12.51
N ILE A 96 -1.74 19.08 -11.30
CA ILE A 96 -2.30 18.16 -10.32
C ILE A 96 -2.79 18.99 -9.13
N THR A 97 -4.05 18.80 -8.75
CA THR A 97 -4.71 19.58 -7.69
C THR A 97 -5.58 18.69 -6.82
N GLY A 98 -5.63 18.97 -5.52
CA GLY A 98 -6.56 18.30 -4.60
C GLY A 98 -6.11 16.93 -4.09
N LEU A 99 -4.83 16.56 -4.27
CA LEU A 99 -4.26 15.37 -3.63
C LEU A 99 -4.35 15.50 -2.10
N LYS A 100 -4.88 14.46 -1.46
CA LYS A 100 -4.86 14.27 -0.01
C LYS A 100 -3.61 13.51 0.43
N SER A 101 -3.36 13.46 1.73
CA SER A 101 -2.20 12.76 2.30
C SER A 101 -2.09 11.30 1.83
N HIS A 102 -3.22 10.58 1.82
CA HIS A 102 -3.28 9.20 1.32
C HIS A 102 -2.98 9.11 -0.20
N ASP A 103 -3.39 10.10 -0.99
CA ASP A 103 -3.12 10.08 -2.43
C ASP A 103 -1.64 10.29 -2.71
N SER A 104 -1.00 11.20 -1.97
CA SER A 104 0.45 11.40 -2.02
C SER A 104 1.22 10.16 -1.56
N HIS A 105 0.69 9.40 -0.59
CA HIS A 105 1.27 8.12 -0.15
C HIS A 105 1.31 7.10 -1.28
N ILE A 106 0.16 6.86 -1.92
CA ILE A 106 0.07 5.94 -3.07
C ILE A 106 0.92 6.44 -4.24
N LEU A 107 0.95 7.76 -4.45
CA LEU A 107 1.76 8.38 -5.49
C LEU A 107 3.25 8.12 -5.25
N MET A 108 3.78 8.45 -4.07
CA MET A 108 5.20 8.30 -3.75
C MET A 108 5.64 6.84 -3.80
N GLN A 109 4.86 5.91 -3.26
CA GLN A 109 5.30 4.52 -3.16
C GLN A 109 5.22 3.73 -4.47
N GLN A 110 4.28 4.09 -5.35
CA GLN A 110 3.95 3.27 -6.51
C GLN A 110 3.88 4.07 -7.81
N LEU A 111 3.01 5.07 -7.87
CA LEU A 111 2.62 5.65 -9.15
C LEU A 111 3.66 6.62 -9.71
N LEU A 112 4.37 7.34 -8.84
CA LEU A 112 5.38 8.32 -9.26
C LEU A 112 6.56 7.61 -9.94
N VAL A 113 6.99 6.46 -9.41
CA VAL A 113 8.03 5.62 -10.03
C VAL A 113 7.65 5.22 -11.45
N VAL A 114 6.38 4.89 -11.68
CA VAL A 114 5.88 4.52 -13.01
C VAL A 114 5.78 5.73 -13.92
N ALA A 115 5.20 6.83 -13.43
CA ALA A 115 4.97 8.04 -14.23
C ALA A 115 6.28 8.76 -14.61
N LEU A 116 7.32 8.68 -13.78
CA LEU A 116 8.62 9.28 -14.09
C LEU A 116 9.37 8.55 -15.22
N ARG A 117 9.05 7.27 -15.48
CA ARG A 117 9.71 6.50 -16.55
C ARG A 117 9.32 7.07 -17.92
N GLY A 118 10.30 7.67 -18.60
CA GLY A 118 10.11 8.24 -19.93
C GLY A 118 9.81 9.74 -19.94
N ALA A 119 9.52 10.36 -18.79
CA ALA A 119 9.22 11.79 -18.72
C ALA A 119 10.45 12.68 -18.51
N LEU A 120 11.55 12.14 -17.98
CA LEU A 120 12.76 12.91 -17.64
C LEU A 120 14.05 12.10 -17.90
N PRO A 121 15.21 12.77 -18.02
CA PRO A 121 16.50 12.11 -18.14
C PRO A 121 16.81 11.16 -16.98
N LYS A 122 17.52 10.06 -17.25
CA LYS A 122 17.88 9.04 -16.25
C LYS A 122 18.58 9.61 -15.01
N VAL A 123 19.42 10.64 -15.20
CA VAL A 123 20.13 11.32 -14.11
C VAL A 123 19.17 11.94 -13.09
N VAL A 124 17.99 12.40 -13.52
CA VAL A 124 16.95 12.96 -12.65
C VAL A 124 16.05 11.86 -12.09
N VAL A 125 15.65 10.91 -12.94
CA VAL A 125 14.68 9.86 -12.58
C VAL A 125 15.25 8.89 -11.55
N ALA A 126 16.53 8.49 -11.66
CA ALA A 126 17.14 7.51 -10.77
C ALA A 126 17.07 7.91 -9.28
N PRO A 127 17.54 9.10 -8.86
CA PRO A 127 17.47 9.50 -7.45
C PRO A 127 16.04 9.76 -6.97
N LEU A 128 15.12 10.21 -7.85
CA LEU A 128 13.70 10.33 -7.48
C LEU A 128 13.04 8.97 -7.25
N ILE A 129 13.34 7.98 -8.08
CA ILE A 129 12.87 6.60 -7.88
C ILE A 129 13.45 6.03 -6.59
N ASP A 130 14.73 6.29 -6.32
CA ASP A 130 15.38 5.83 -5.10
C ASP A 130 14.73 6.42 -3.84
N LEU A 131 14.38 7.71 -3.87
CA LEU A 131 13.61 8.37 -2.82
C LEU A 131 12.22 7.72 -2.64
N CYS A 132 11.52 7.41 -3.74
CA CYS A 132 10.24 6.70 -3.70
C CYS A 132 10.37 5.30 -3.08
N CYS A 133 11.45 4.57 -3.41
CA CYS A 133 11.75 3.27 -2.83
C CYS A 133 12.01 3.38 -1.33
N ILE A 134 12.72 4.42 -0.88
CA ILE A 134 12.93 4.67 0.56
C ILE A 134 11.59 4.81 1.29
N PHE A 135 10.68 5.65 0.78
CA PHE A 135 9.35 5.81 1.36
C PHE A 135 8.56 4.50 1.38
N ARG A 136 8.65 3.70 0.31
CA ARG A 136 7.99 2.39 0.25
C ARG A 136 8.55 1.39 1.27
N GLU A 137 9.87 1.33 1.43
CA GLU A 137 10.53 0.45 2.40
C GLU A 137 10.21 0.87 3.85
N LEU A 138 10.23 2.19 4.12
CA LEU A 138 9.86 2.76 5.40
C LEU A 138 8.41 2.44 5.80
N CYS A 139 7.50 2.39 4.83
CA CYS A 139 6.08 2.06 5.03
C CYS A 139 5.78 0.56 4.91
N SER A 140 6.79 -0.30 4.95
CA SER A 140 6.58 -1.75 4.97
C SER A 140 5.78 -2.16 6.20
N LYS A 141 4.92 -3.18 6.02
CA LYS A 141 4.11 -3.76 7.11
C LYS A 141 4.97 -4.28 8.26
N THR A 142 6.15 -4.80 7.92
CA THR A 142 7.13 -5.33 8.87
C THR A 142 8.45 -4.61 8.64
N LEU A 143 9.05 -4.11 9.72
CA LEU A 143 10.34 -3.43 9.69
C LEU A 143 11.41 -4.32 10.32
N ASN A 144 12.57 -4.36 9.66
CA ASN A 144 13.77 -5.00 10.18
C ASN A 144 14.79 -3.90 10.51
N VAL A 145 15.39 -3.96 11.70
CA VAL A 145 16.32 -2.93 12.19
C VAL A 145 17.56 -2.78 11.29
N GLN A 146 18.12 -3.89 10.79
CA GLN A 146 19.28 -3.88 9.90
C GLN A 146 18.95 -3.22 8.56
N GLU A 147 17.74 -3.46 8.04
CA GLU A 147 17.28 -2.77 6.82
C GLU A 147 17.04 -1.28 7.09
N LEU A 148 16.55 -0.89 8.27
CA LEU A 148 16.42 0.52 8.65
C LEU A 148 17.76 1.24 8.77
N GLU A 149 18.82 0.58 9.25
CA GLU A 149 20.18 1.14 9.28
C GLU A 149 20.73 1.39 7.87
N ARG A 150 20.49 0.46 6.94
CA ARG A 150 20.80 0.66 5.52
C ARG A 150 19.98 1.79 4.92
N LEU A 151 18.70 1.86 5.27
CA LEU A 151 17.78 2.89 4.79
C LEU A 151 18.23 4.29 5.22
N GLU A 152 18.75 4.43 6.44
CA GLU A 152 19.33 5.67 6.96
C GLU A 152 20.52 6.13 6.08
N SER A 153 21.49 5.24 5.86
CA SER A 153 22.66 5.55 5.01
C SER A 153 22.25 5.90 3.58
N ARG A 154 21.37 5.07 2.99
CA ARG A 154 20.85 5.27 1.64
C ARG A 154 20.07 6.56 1.51
N SER A 155 19.27 6.95 2.50
CA SER A 155 18.51 8.20 2.47
C SER A 155 19.41 9.44 2.37
N VAL A 156 20.55 9.43 3.07
CA VAL A 156 21.55 10.50 2.99
C VAL A 156 22.15 10.54 1.58
N GLU A 157 22.58 9.40 1.04
CA GLU A 157 23.13 9.31 -0.31
C GLU A 157 22.13 9.76 -1.38
N THR A 158 20.87 9.35 -1.29
CA THR A 158 19.81 9.76 -2.21
C THR A 158 19.60 11.27 -2.17
N LEU A 159 19.56 11.89 -0.98
CA LEU A 159 19.44 13.33 -0.87
C LEU A 159 20.65 14.05 -1.46
N CYS A 160 21.88 13.57 -1.22
CA CYS A 160 23.08 14.13 -1.85
C CYS A 160 23.03 14.03 -3.38
N HIS A 161 22.51 12.93 -3.94
CA HIS A 161 22.30 12.83 -5.38
C HIS A 161 21.26 13.82 -5.90
N LEU A 162 20.17 14.04 -5.16
CA LEU A 162 19.19 15.07 -5.48
C LEU A 162 19.81 16.48 -5.37
N GLU A 163 20.67 16.74 -4.39
CA GLU A 163 21.33 18.04 -4.17
C GLU A 163 22.29 18.42 -5.31
N ARG A 164 22.72 17.44 -6.11
CA ARG A 164 23.48 17.70 -7.34
C ARG A 164 22.60 18.13 -8.52
N ILE A 165 21.29 17.92 -8.42
CA ILE A 165 20.33 18.11 -9.53
C ILE A 165 19.40 19.29 -9.25
N PHE A 166 18.82 19.37 -8.05
CA PHE A 166 17.82 20.38 -7.69
C PHE A 166 18.47 21.60 -7.01
N PRO A 167 17.87 22.80 -7.11
CA PRO A 167 18.37 23.99 -6.41
C PRO A 167 18.22 23.86 -4.88
N PRO A 168 18.98 24.64 -4.08
CA PRO A 168 18.90 24.61 -2.61
C PRO A 168 17.48 24.80 -2.05
N SER A 169 16.66 25.62 -2.72
CA SER A 169 15.24 25.85 -2.41
C SER A 169 14.38 24.57 -2.41
N PHE A 170 14.80 23.51 -3.10
CA PHE A 170 14.14 22.21 -3.09
C PHE A 170 14.26 21.52 -1.72
N PHE A 171 15.40 21.71 -1.06
CA PHE A 171 15.76 21.08 0.22
C PHE A 171 15.18 21.86 1.39
N THR A 172 13.85 21.97 1.40
CA THR A 172 13.11 22.48 2.56
C THR A 172 13.36 21.58 3.78
N ILE A 173 13.11 22.10 4.98
CA ILE A 173 13.21 21.33 6.24
C ILE A 173 12.52 19.97 6.12
N ILE A 174 11.35 19.90 5.44
CA ILE A 174 10.60 18.65 5.30
C ILE A 174 11.31 17.62 4.40
N VAL A 175 12.06 18.05 3.39
CA VAL A 175 12.87 17.15 2.55
C VAL A 175 14.07 16.62 3.35
N HIS A 176 14.71 17.49 4.16
CA HIS A 176 15.79 17.05 5.05
C HIS A 176 15.33 16.08 6.13
N LEU A 177 14.09 16.19 6.63
CA LEU A 177 13.56 15.23 7.61
C LEU A 177 13.56 13.78 7.13
N VAL A 178 13.63 13.53 5.81
CA VAL A 178 13.69 12.18 5.25
C VAL A 178 14.85 11.36 5.82
N THR A 179 16.00 11.99 6.10
CA THR A 179 17.17 11.30 6.66
C THR A 179 16.92 10.75 8.06
N HIS A 180 16.00 11.36 8.81
CA HIS A 180 15.71 10.98 10.18
C HIS A 180 14.59 9.95 10.29
N LEU A 181 13.83 9.71 9.22
CA LEU A 181 12.64 8.84 9.26
C LEU A 181 12.98 7.39 9.63
N ALA A 182 14.11 6.87 9.15
CA ALA A 182 14.53 5.51 9.49
C ALA A 182 14.86 5.39 11.00
N THR A 183 15.55 6.38 11.56
CA THR A 183 15.84 6.44 13.00
C THR A 183 14.58 6.64 13.83
N GLU A 184 13.65 7.47 13.37
CA GLU A 184 12.33 7.63 13.97
C GLU A 184 11.57 6.29 13.99
N ALA A 185 11.63 5.51 12.91
CA ALA A 185 11.01 4.19 12.82
C ALA A 185 11.68 3.14 13.73
N LYS A 186 13.00 3.23 13.93
CA LYS A 186 13.73 2.38 14.91
C LYS A 186 13.24 2.64 16.34
N ILE A 187 13.01 3.91 16.70
CA ILE A 187 12.62 4.31 18.06
C ILE A 187 11.13 4.05 18.32
N ALA A 188 10.28 4.48 17.40
CA ALA A 188 8.83 4.56 17.63
C ALA A 188 8.03 3.52 16.85
N GLY A 189 8.70 2.62 16.12
CA GLY A 189 8.05 1.58 15.32
C GLY A 189 7.46 2.07 14.00
N PRO A 190 6.61 1.24 13.35
CA PRO A 190 6.12 1.47 11.98
C PRO A 190 5.50 2.84 11.75
N VAL A 191 5.93 3.52 10.68
CA VAL A 191 5.54 4.92 10.40
C VAL A 191 4.07 5.07 10.04
N GLN A 192 3.46 4.03 9.47
CA GLN A 192 2.06 4.00 9.03
C GLN A 192 1.07 4.33 10.15
N TYR A 193 1.40 4.05 11.42
CA TYR A 193 0.55 4.36 12.57
C TYR A 193 0.80 5.76 13.16
N ARG A 194 1.86 6.44 12.74
CA ARG A 194 2.32 7.72 13.31
C ARG A 194 2.16 8.89 12.33
N TRP A 195 1.87 8.59 11.07
CA TRP A 195 1.55 9.58 10.06
C TRP A 195 0.11 10.04 10.18
N MET A 196 -0.20 11.20 9.58
CA MET A 196 -1.53 11.81 9.77
C MET A 196 -2.63 11.11 8.99
N TYR A 197 -2.33 10.45 7.88
CA TYR A 197 -3.36 9.97 6.96
C TYR A 197 -4.36 8.96 7.57
N PRO A 198 -4.01 8.02 8.49
CA PRO A 198 -5.00 7.16 9.13
C PRO A 198 -5.92 7.96 10.06
N ILE A 199 -5.36 8.95 10.77
CA ILE A 199 -6.12 9.84 11.65
C ILE A 199 -7.06 10.72 10.83
N GLU A 200 -6.59 11.32 9.74
CA GLU A 200 -7.42 12.12 8.84
C GLU A 200 -8.56 11.30 8.23
N ARG A 201 -8.30 10.04 7.88
CA ARG A 201 -9.33 9.12 7.36
C ARG A 201 -10.37 8.79 8.42
N PHE A 202 -9.92 8.44 9.62
CA PHE A 202 -10.82 8.16 10.75
C PHE A 202 -11.70 9.38 11.09
N LEU A 203 -11.11 10.57 11.18
CA LEU A 203 -11.85 11.81 11.43
C LEU A 203 -12.83 12.16 10.31
N PHE A 204 -12.53 11.78 9.07
CA PHE A 204 -13.46 11.94 7.96
C PHE A 204 -14.70 11.04 8.12
N ASP A 205 -14.51 9.80 8.57
CA ASP A 205 -15.60 8.86 8.82
C ASP A 205 -16.48 9.37 9.98
N LEU A 206 -15.88 9.74 11.13
CA LEU A 206 -16.63 10.32 12.26
C LEU A 206 -17.38 11.61 11.89
N LYS A 207 -16.82 12.42 11.00
CA LYS A 207 -17.50 13.63 10.52
C LYS A 207 -18.82 13.30 9.81
N SER A 208 -18.92 12.13 9.19
CA SER A 208 -20.14 11.69 8.52
C SER A 208 -21.28 11.36 9.49
N ASP A 209 -20.95 11.08 10.75
CA ASP A 209 -21.91 10.80 11.83
C ASP A 209 -22.51 12.07 12.43
N VAL A 210 -21.90 13.24 12.22
CA VAL A 210 -22.38 14.51 12.76
C VAL A 210 -23.66 14.97 12.04
N ARG A 211 -24.82 14.47 12.50
CA ARG A 211 -26.16 14.87 12.03
C ARG A 211 -26.65 16.15 12.70
N ASN A 212 -26.34 16.34 13.99
CA ASN A 212 -26.68 17.55 14.74
C ASN A 212 -25.41 18.33 15.12
N LYS A 213 -25.20 19.47 14.48
CA LYS A 213 -24.04 20.34 14.76
C LYS A 213 -24.09 21.05 16.12
N ALA A 214 -25.25 21.13 16.77
CA ALA A 214 -25.38 21.69 18.11
C ALA A 214 -24.85 20.73 19.20
N HIS A 215 -24.83 19.43 18.91
CA HIS A 215 -24.35 18.38 19.82
C HIS A 215 -23.51 17.34 19.04
N PRO A 216 -22.36 17.74 18.49
CA PRO A 216 -21.60 16.90 17.58
C PRO A 216 -21.09 15.61 18.23
N GLU A 217 -20.67 15.65 19.50
CA GLU A 217 -20.19 14.48 20.24
C GLU A 217 -21.30 13.44 20.42
N GLY A 218 -22.52 13.90 20.75
CA GLY A 218 -23.69 13.03 20.88
C GLY A 218 -24.09 12.39 19.56
N SER A 219 -24.06 13.16 18.46
CA SER A 219 -24.32 12.62 17.12
C SER A 219 -23.28 11.59 16.68
N ILE A 220 -22.00 11.82 16.98
CA ILE A 220 -20.94 10.85 16.67
C ILE A 220 -21.14 9.56 17.48
N ALA A 221 -21.42 9.66 18.78
CA ALA A 221 -21.65 8.49 19.63
C ALA A 221 -22.85 7.66 19.15
N GLU A 222 -23.95 8.31 18.76
CA GLU A 222 -25.13 7.65 18.21
C GLU A 222 -24.84 6.98 16.86
N GLY A 223 -24.19 7.69 15.93
CA GLY A 223 -23.82 7.15 14.62
C GLY A 223 -22.90 5.93 14.72
N TYR A 224 -21.88 6.02 15.58
CA TYR A 224 -20.96 4.92 15.85
C TYR A 224 -21.68 3.69 16.44
N LEU A 225 -22.59 3.89 17.40
CA LEU A 225 -23.39 2.80 17.98
C LEU A 225 -24.28 2.11 16.93
N VAL A 226 -24.89 2.88 16.03
CA VAL A 226 -25.67 2.34 14.91
C VAL A 226 -24.78 1.54 13.97
N GLU A 227 -23.60 2.06 13.61
CA GLU A 227 -22.65 1.37 12.74
C GLU A 227 -22.19 0.02 13.34
N GLU A 228 -21.85 -0.01 14.63
CA GLU A 228 -21.45 -1.25 15.32
C GLU A 228 -22.58 -2.27 15.37
N CYS A 229 -23.79 -1.85 15.73
CA CYS A 229 -24.98 -2.71 15.76
C CYS A 229 -25.28 -3.29 14.37
N MET A 230 -25.28 -2.45 13.33
CA MET A 230 -25.54 -2.87 11.95
C MET A 230 -24.45 -3.81 11.44
N THR A 231 -23.18 -3.53 11.76
CA THR A 231 -22.04 -4.38 11.42
C THR A 231 -22.16 -5.75 12.10
N PHE A 232 -22.55 -5.81 13.37
CA PHE A 232 -22.79 -7.07 14.06
C PHE A 232 -23.92 -7.88 13.42
N CYS A 233 -25.09 -7.27 13.21
CA CYS A 233 -26.24 -7.91 12.59
C CYS A 233 -25.91 -8.44 11.19
N SER A 234 -25.10 -7.70 10.42
CA SER A 234 -24.73 -8.05 9.05
C SER A 234 -23.96 -9.36 8.91
N ARG A 235 -23.36 -9.87 9.99
CA ARG A 235 -22.69 -11.19 10.00
C ARG A 235 -23.65 -12.37 9.98
N TYR A 236 -24.94 -12.13 10.24
CA TYR A 236 -25.98 -13.16 10.33
C TYR A 236 -27.05 -13.03 9.25
N LEU A 237 -26.90 -12.06 8.35
CA LEU A 237 -27.88 -11.74 7.31
C LEU A 237 -27.31 -12.05 5.92
N ASP A 238 -27.51 -13.28 5.46
CA ASP A 238 -27.00 -13.75 4.16
C ASP A 238 -27.89 -13.34 2.98
N SER A 239 -29.15 -12.98 3.24
CA SER A 239 -30.16 -12.67 2.20
C SER A 239 -30.24 -11.21 1.79
N VAL A 240 -29.47 -10.32 2.44
CA VAL A 240 -29.44 -8.88 2.14
C VAL A 240 -28.01 -8.42 1.88
N GLU A 241 -27.86 -7.36 1.10
CA GLU A 241 -26.55 -6.76 0.88
C GLU A 241 -26.01 -6.17 2.18
N THR A 242 -24.77 -6.51 2.51
CA THR A 242 -24.02 -6.13 3.70
C THR A 242 -22.62 -5.66 3.34
N ILE A 243 -21.93 -5.05 4.29
CA ILE A 243 -20.52 -4.67 4.12
C ILE A 243 -19.60 -5.86 3.80
N PHE A 244 -20.02 -7.09 4.13
CA PHE A 244 -19.23 -8.31 3.96
C PHE A 244 -19.52 -9.05 2.64
N ASN A 245 -20.72 -8.92 2.07
CA ASN A 245 -21.12 -9.62 0.84
C ASN A 245 -21.30 -8.69 -0.36
N ARG A 246 -21.26 -7.36 -0.17
CA ARG A 246 -21.39 -6.40 -1.27
C ARG A 246 -20.29 -6.63 -2.32
N PRO A 247 -20.63 -6.69 -3.62
CA PRO A 247 -19.63 -6.83 -4.67
C PRO A 247 -18.74 -5.59 -4.73
N ALA A 248 -17.46 -5.78 -5.07
CA ALA A 248 -16.52 -4.69 -5.26
C ALA A 248 -16.99 -3.75 -6.39
N ARG A 249 -16.78 -2.44 -6.24
CA ARG A 249 -17.22 -1.43 -7.22
C ARG A 249 -16.45 -1.51 -8.53
N ASN A 250 -15.18 -1.88 -8.44
CA ASN A 250 -14.34 -2.18 -9.59
C ASN A 250 -14.14 -3.69 -9.63
N ILE A 251 -14.53 -4.32 -10.73
CA ILE A 251 -14.08 -5.67 -11.04
C ILE A 251 -12.61 -5.53 -11.41
N ASP A 252 -11.72 -6.01 -10.55
CA ASP A 252 -10.35 -6.23 -10.93
C ASP A 252 -10.37 -7.21 -12.10
N GLY A 253 -10.19 -6.69 -13.31
CA GLY A 253 -9.89 -7.54 -14.46
C GLY A 253 -8.73 -8.42 -14.03
N SER A 254 -8.98 -9.72 -13.93
CA SER A 254 -8.18 -10.63 -13.13
C SER A 254 -6.70 -10.50 -13.47
N ILE A 255 -5.90 -9.95 -12.56
CA ILE A 255 -4.45 -10.07 -12.65
C ILE A 255 -4.13 -11.50 -12.19
N GLY A 256 -4.17 -12.42 -13.15
CA GLY A 256 -4.17 -13.86 -12.93
C GLY A 256 -5.57 -14.43 -13.09
N ALA A 257 -5.74 -15.39 -13.99
CA ALA A 257 -7.02 -16.06 -14.20
C ALA A 257 -7.44 -16.81 -12.93
N THR A 258 -8.30 -16.19 -12.11
CA THR A 258 -8.99 -16.89 -11.04
C THR A 258 -10.13 -17.67 -11.67
N SER A 259 -9.88 -18.93 -12.00
CA SER A 259 -10.95 -19.87 -12.32
C SER A 259 -11.66 -20.25 -11.04
N HIS A 260 -12.97 -20.00 -10.98
CA HIS A 260 -13.82 -20.68 -10.02
C HIS A 260 -13.91 -22.15 -10.45
N ILE A 261 -12.99 -22.97 -9.93
CA ILE A 261 -13.02 -24.41 -10.17
C ILE A 261 -14.00 -25.00 -9.17
N HIS A 262 -15.14 -25.48 -9.66
CA HIS A 262 -15.98 -26.36 -8.85
C HIS A 262 -15.24 -27.70 -8.70
N LEU A 263 -14.67 -27.95 -7.52
CA LEU A 263 -14.02 -29.23 -7.25
C LEU A 263 -15.09 -30.31 -7.22
N ASP A 264 -14.86 -31.41 -7.93
CA ASP A 264 -15.67 -32.60 -7.74
C ASP A 264 -15.42 -33.17 -6.33
N GLN A 265 -16.36 -33.97 -5.82
CA GLN A 265 -16.29 -34.53 -4.48
C GLN A 265 -14.96 -35.30 -4.25
N LYS A 266 -14.43 -35.93 -5.30
CA LYS A 266 -13.18 -36.68 -5.24
C LYS A 266 -11.97 -35.77 -5.03
N THR A 267 -11.83 -34.69 -5.80
CA THR A 267 -10.73 -33.74 -5.66
C THR A 267 -10.82 -32.99 -4.35
N TRP A 268 -12.03 -32.65 -3.91
CA TRP A 268 -12.27 -32.01 -2.63
C TRP A 268 -11.83 -32.90 -1.44
N MET A 269 -12.21 -34.18 -1.45
CA MET A 269 -11.72 -35.14 -0.44
C MET A 269 -10.21 -35.33 -0.47
N GLN A 270 -9.59 -35.32 -1.66
CA GLN A 270 -8.13 -35.43 -1.78
C GLN A 270 -7.40 -34.20 -1.21
N ALA A 271 -7.90 -32.99 -1.48
CA ALA A 271 -7.38 -31.76 -0.91
C ALA A 271 -7.52 -31.77 0.62
N HIS A 272 -8.68 -32.19 1.13
CA HIS A 272 -8.92 -32.31 2.56
C HIS A 272 -7.94 -33.29 3.22
N ARG A 273 -7.76 -34.48 2.63
CA ARG A 273 -6.77 -35.47 3.08
C ARG A 273 -5.36 -34.87 3.10
N TYR A 274 -4.97 -34.16 2.04
CA TYR A 274 -3.65 -33.56 1.97
C TYR A 274 -3.40 -32.59 3.13
N VAL A 275 -4.34 -31.70 3.42
CA VAL A 275 -4.21 -30.73 4.53
C VAL A 275 -4.10 -31.44 5.88
N LEU A 276 -4.99 -32.39 6.18
CA LEU A 276 -5.00 -33.11 7.45
C LEU A 276 -3.74 -33.94 7.70
N PHE A 277 -3.12 -34.47 6.63
CA PHE A 277 -1.90 -35.28 6.73
C PHE A 277 -0.60 -34.46 6.77
N ASN A 278 -0.67 -33.16 6.43
CA ASN A 278 0.48 -32.24 6.43
C ASN A 278 0.38 -31.15 7.51
N SER A 279 -0.64 -31.18 8.38
CA SER A 279 -0.77 -30.27 9.52
C SER A 279 -0.17 -30.89 10.79
N ASN A 280 0.68 -30.13 11.47
CA ASN A 280 1.39 -30.57 12.67
C ASN A 280 0.43 -30.79 13.85
N GLU A 281 -0.62 -29.98 13.92
CA GLU A 281 -1.66 -29.98 14.95
C GLU A 281 -2.50 -31.26 14.93
N ILE A 282 -2.57 -31.92 13.77
CA ILE A 282 -3.38 -33.13 13.54
C ILE A 282 -2.60 -34.42 13.85
N ASN A 283 -1.27 -34.36 13.99
CA ASN A 283 -0.42 -35.51 14.26
C ASN A 283 -0.83 -36.34 15.49
N PRO A 284 -1.22 -35.74 16.64
CA PRO A 284 -1.68 -36.51 17.80
C PRO A 284 -2.91 -37.38 17.48
N PHE A 285 -3.87 -36.85 16.72
CA PHE A 285 -5.09 -37.56 16.31
C PHE A 285 -4.79 -38.67 15.31
N ARG A 286 -3.80 -38.48 14.45
CA ARG A 286 -3.35 -39.52 13.51
C ARG A 286 -2.80 -40.74 14.26
N SER A 287 -2.01 -40.50 15.30
CA SER A 287 -1.49 -41.55 16.18
C SER A 287 -2.61 -42.30 16.90
N ILE A 288 -3.59 -41.56 17.47
CA ILE A 288 -4.77 -42.15 18.13
C ILE A 288 -5.56 -43.05 17.17
N HIS A 289 -5.82 -42.60 15.94
CA HIS A 289 -6.56 -43.39 14.97
C HIS A 289 -5.82 -44.68 14.58
N LYS A 290 -4.49 -44.61 14.38
CA LYS A 290 -3.67 -45.81 14.11
C LYS A 290 -3.73 -46.81 15.27
N ASP A 291 -3.72 -46.34 16.51
CA ASP A 291 -3.83 -47.20 17.68
C ASP A 291 -5.20 -47.87 17.80
N ILE A 292 -6.28 -47.16 17.43
CA ILE A 292 -7.63 -47.75 17.37
C ILE A 292 -7.67 -48.88 16.34
N ILE A 293 -7.14 -48.66 15.13
CA ILE A 293 -7.07 -49.69 14.08
C ILE A 293 -6.27 -50.91 14.57
N LYS A 294 -5.12 -50.69 15.21
CA LYS A 294 -4.28 -51.75 15.81
C LYS A 294 -5.03 -52.55 16.87
N ARG A 295 -5.82 -51.89 17.72
CA ARG A 295 -6.63 -52.54 18.76
C ARG A 295 -7.77 -53.38 18.17
N GLN A 296 -8.47 -52.86 17.16
CA GLN A 296 -9.58 -53.56 16.50
C GLN A 296 -9.14 -54.83 15.75
N LYS A 297 -7.88 -54.90 15.30
CA LYS A 297 -7.34 -56.01 14.51
C LYS A 297 -6.36 -56.92 15.27
N ARG A 298 -6.39 -56.90 16.62
CA ARG A 298 -5.50 -57.71 17.47
C ARG A 298 -5.53 -59.21 17.17
N GLY A 299 -6.66 -59.75 16.69
CA GLY A 299 -6.81 -61.16 16.34
C GLY A 299 -6.11 -61.60 15.04
N THR A 300 -5.76 -60.67 14.15
CA THR A 300 -5.27 -60.98 12.77
C THR A 300 -3.85 -60.49 12.49
N ARG A 301 -3.21 -59.77 13.44
CA ARG A 301 -1.85 -59.19 13.32
C ARG A 301 -1.54 -58.62 11.91
N PRO A 302 -2.30 -57.62 11.44
CA PRO A 302 -2.09 -57.04 10.11
C PRO A 302 -0.72 -56.34 10.02
N SER A 303 -0.13 -56.35 8.82
CA SER A 303 1.11 -55.62 8.55
C SER A 303 0.92 -54.11 8.64
N GLU A 304 2.00 -53.38 8.91
CA GLU A 304 1.96 -51.91 9.01
C GLU A 304 1.48 -51.25 7.71
N ALA A 305 1.71 -51.89 6.55
CA ALA A 305 1.18 -51.44 5.26
C ALA A 305 -0.36 -51.48 5.21
N VAL A 306 -0.97 -52.55 5.76
CA VAL A 306 -2.43 -52.69 5.83
C VAL A 306 -3.03 -51.66 6.80
N ILE A 307 -2.35 -51.41 7.92
CA ILE A 307 -2.77 -50.39 8.90
C ILE A 307 -2.73 -48.99 8.28
N ASN A 308 -1.66 -48.67 7.55
CA ASN A 308 -1.54 -47.38 6.87
C ASN A 308 -2.59 -47.21 5.77
N LYS A 309 -2.93 -48.27 5.03
CA LYS A 309 -4.00 -48.22 4.02
C LYS A 309 -5.35 -47.89 4.65
N ILE A 310 -5.75 -48.62 5.69
CA ILE A 310 -7.01 -48.39 6.41
C ILE A 310 -7.03 -46.99 7.03
N HIS A 311 -5.90 -46.55 7.58
CA HIS A 311 -5.76 -45.22 8.14
C HIS A 311 -5.96 -44.13 7.08
N MET A 312 -5.34 -44.25 5.90
CA MET A 312 -5.49 -43.26 4.82
C MET A 312 -6.91 -43.20 4.27
N GLU A 313 -7.62 -44.32 4.22
CA GLU A 313 -8.99 -44.39 3.70
C GLU A 313 -9.99 -43.77 4.68
N ASN A 314 -9.87 -44.08 5.98
CA ASN A 314 -10.93 -43.81 6.96
C ASN A 314 -10.64 -42.67 7.94
N PHE A 315 -9.42 -42.12 7.96
CA PHE A 315 -9.05 -41.10 8.96
C PHE A 315 -9.91 -39.84 8.87
N VAL A 316 -10.25 -39.40 7.66
CA VAL A 316 -11.05 -38.18 7.44
C VAL A 316 -12.43 -38.31 8.05
N ASP A 317 -13.14 -39.39 7.75
CA ASP A 317 -14.51 -39.64 8.25
C ASP A 317 -14.51 -39.87 9.76
N TRP A 318 -13.50 -40.58 10.27
CA TRP A 318 -13.31 -40.81 11.70
C TRP A 318 -13.06 -39.49 12.43
N PHE A 319 -12.18 -38.65 11.90
CA PHE A 319 -11.81 -37.36 12.49
C PHE A 319 -13.01 -36.40 12.47
N GLN A 320 -13.78 -36.37 11.37
CA GLN A 320 -15.01 -35.59 11.28
C GLN A 320 -16.05 -36.05 12.31
N SER A 321 -16.23 -37.36 12.48
CA SER A 321 -17.16 -37.94 13.45
C SER A 321 -16.75 -37.65 14.89
N LEU A 322 -15.46 -37.76 15.20
CA LEU A 322 -14.89 -37.38 16.49
C LEU A 322 -15.18 -35.91 16.80
N TYR A 323 -14.97 -35.03 15.82
CA TYR A 323 -15.14 -33.60 15.98
C TYR A 323 -16.61 -33.19 16.17
N ASN A 324 -17.53 -33.78 15.40
CA ASN A 324 -18.97 -33.56 15.53
C ASN A 324 -19.50 -34.00 16.91
N MET A 325 -18.92 -35.03 17.53
CA MET A 325 -19.27 -35.46 18.89
C MET A 325 -18.85 -34.46 19.99
N VAL A 326 -17.87 -33.59 19.73
CA VAL A 326 -17.38 -32.59 20.71
C VAL A 326 -18.14 -31.26 20.59
N GLY A 327 -19.15 -31.16 19.72
CA GLY A 327 -20.09 -30.02 19.68
C GLY A 327 -19.60 -28.79 18.91
N TYR A 328 -18.54 -28.91 18.11
CA TYR A 328 -18.06 -27.82 17.25
C TYR A 328 -18.35 -28.15 15.77
N GLU A 329 -19.19 -27.35 15.09
CA GLU A 329 -19.31 -27.41 13.62
C GLU A 329 -18.21 -26.55 12.97
N PHE A 330 -17.26 -27.16 12.24
CA PHE A 330 -16.34 -26.40 11.40
C PHE A 330 -17.01 -26.04 10.06
N ARG A 331 -17.09 -24.74 9.73
CA ARG A 331 -17.59 -24.25 8.42
C ARG A 331 -16.83 -24.80 7.21
N TRP A 332 -15.62 -25.38 7.39
CA TRP A 332 -14.82 -25.99 6.32
C TRP A 332 -15.39 -27.30 5.77
N TRP A 333 -16.32 -27.97 6.46
CA TRP A 333 -16.87 -29.27 6.03
C TRP A 333 -18.17 -29.17 5.24
N LYS A 334 -18.82 -28.01 5.24
CA LYS A 334 -19.99 -27.72 4.42
C LYS A 334 -19.47 -26.94 3.21
N GLY A 335 -19.36 -27.63 2.07
CA GLY A 335 -19.02 -27.04 0.78
C GLY A 335 -20.07 -26.05 0.30
#